data_AF-A0A381FAF7-F1
#
_entry.id   AF-A0A381FAF7-F1
#
_cell.length_a   1.000
_cell.length_b   1.000
_cell.length_c   1.000
_cell.angle_alpha   90.00
_cell.angle_beta   90.00
_cell.angle_gamma   90.00
#
_symmetry.space_group_name_H-M   'P 1'
#
loop_
_entity.id
_entity.type
_entity.pdbx_description
1 polymer ?
#
loop_
_entity_poly.entity_id
_entity_poly.type
_entity_poly.pdbx_seq_one_letter_code
_entity_poly.pdbx_strand_id
1 'polypeptide(L)'
;MQPMEKFLVVLKGLGLFLLFSAVLFIIQWQLAENNVVVLSYKIHFLMFFVTLISLLTILVVFALEKKNIIGFIFLGFVVFKIFAIGYVAMFEKDFELNIVPYFVLYWIYLLIEVIFVLKLVKKQD
;
A
#
# COMPACT_ATOMS: atom_id res chain seq x y z
N MET A 1 -12.61 5.67 -22.08
CA MET A 1 -12.87 4.28 -21.66
C MET A 1 -14.35 4.07 -21.39
N GLN A 2 -14.91 2.97 -21.87
CA GLN A 2 -16.28 2.58 -21.53
C GLN A 2 -16.39 2.22 -20.03
N PRO A 3 -17.58 2.34 -19.39
CA PRO A 3 -17.75 2.05 -17.96
C PRO A 3 -17.28 0.65 -17.55
N MET A 4 -17.52 -0.36 -18.40
CA MET A 4 -17.11 -1.74 -18.17
C MET A 4 -15.59 -1.92 -18.16
N GLU A 5 -14.86 -1.20 -19.02
CA GLU A 5 -13.40 -1.23 -19.05
C GLU A 5 -12.79 -0.62 -17.79
N LYS A 6 -13.35 0.49 -17.30
CA LYS A 6 -12.89 1.14 -16.05
C LYS A 6 -13.06 0.20 -14.86
N PHE A 7 -14.22 -0.44 -14.76
CA PHE A 7 -14.51 -1.41 -13.71
C PHE A 7 -13.49 -2.56 -13.71
N LEU A 8 -13.19 -3.12 -14.88
CA LEU A 8 -12.18 -4.18 -15.00
C LEU A 8 -10.78 -3.73 -14.60
N VAL A 9 -10.40 -2.48 -14.90
CA VAL A 9 -9.11 -1.91 -14.48
C VAL A 9 -9.04 -1.78 -12.97
N VAL A 10 -10.10 -1.26 -12.35
CA VAL A 10 -10.24 -1.14 -10.88
C VAL A 10 -10.09 -2.52 -10.22
N LEU A 11 -10.87 -3.50 -10.70
CA LEU A 11 -10.89 -4.85 -10.15
C LEU A 11 -9.53 -5.54 -10.27
N LYS A 12 -8.88 -5.46 -11.44
CA LYS A 12 -7.54 -6.03 -11.65
C LYS A 12 -6.50 -5.36 -10.74
N GLY A 13 -6.62 -4.06 -10.56
CA GLY A 13 -5.78 -3.28 -9.65
C GLY A 13 -5.84 -3.77 -8.20
N LEU A 14 -7.07 -3.80 -7.66
CA LEU A 14 -7.33 -4.26 -6.30
C LEU A 14 -6.94 -5.72 -6.13
N GLY A 15 -7.30 -6.59 -7.08
CA GLY A 15 -6.95 -8.00 -7.04
C GLY A 15 -5.44 -8.22 -7.00
N LEU A 16 -4.67 -7.48 -7.81
CA LEU A 16 -3.22 -7.53 -7.80
C LEU A 16 -2.64 -7.04 -6.48
N PHE A 17 -3.15 -5.94 -5.92
CA PHE A 17 -2.73 -5.45 -4.60
C PHE A 17 -2.98 -6.47 -3.49
N LEU A 18 -4.18 -7.08 -3.47
CA LEU A 18 -4.53 -8.11 -2.49
C LEU A 18 -3.65 -9.35 -2.62
N LEU A 19 -3.37 -9.78 -3.86
CA LEU A 19 -2.45 -10.89 -4.14
C LEU A 19 -1.04 -10.59 -3.59
N PHE A 20 -0.48 -9.41 -3.90
CA PHE A 20 0.83 -9.01 -3.39
C PHE A 20 0.85 -8.92 -1.87
N SER A 21 -0.20 -8.36 -1.26
CA SER A 21 -0.32 -8.27 0.19
C SER A 21 -0.35 -9.67 0.82
N ALA A 22 -1.13 -10.60 0.26
CA ALA A 22 -1.18 -11.98 0.73
C ALA A 22 0.20 -12.66 0.65
N VAL A 23 0.94 -12.45 -0.44
CA VAL A 23 2.32 -12.93 -0.57
C VAL A 23 3.22 -12.37 0.54
N LEU A 24 3.12 -11.08 0.87
CA LEU A 24 3.91 -10.49 1.95
C LEU A 24 3.56 -11.06 3.33
N PHE A 25 2.28 -11.33 3.60
CA PHE A 25 1.87 -12.02 4.83
C PHE A 25 2.42 -13.44 4.90
N ILE A 26 2.41 -14.18 3.79
CA ILE A 26 3.00 -15.52 3.70
C ILE A 26 4.52 -15.46 3.91
N ILE A 27 5.22 -14.50 3.29
CA ILE A 27 6.66 -14.31 3.47
C ILE A 27 6.97 -14.02 4.95
N GLN A 28 6.23 -13.10 5.58
CA GLN A 28 6.42 -12.83 7.01
C GLN A 28 6.20 -14.09 7.85
N TRP A 29 5.16 -14.87 7.56
CA TRP A 29 4.90 -16.12 8.27
C TRP A 29 6.06 -17.11 8.12
N GLN A 30 6.54 -17.34 6.89
CA GLN A 30 7.68 -18.23 6.65
C GLN A 30 8.96 -17.76 7.34
N LEU A 31 9.24 -16.45 7.36
CA LEU A 31 10.40 -15.90 8.05
C LEU A 31 10.31 -16.08 9.57
N ALA A 32 9.12 -15.97 10.14
CA ALA A 32 8.88 -16.20 11.56
C ALA A 32 9.03 -17.68 11.93
N GLU A 33 8.46 -18.59 11.14
CA GLU A 33 8.53 -20.04 11.35
C GLU A 33 9.99 -20.56 11.35
N ASN A 34 10.84 -19.96 10.49
CA ASN A 34 12.25 -20.32 10.38
C ASN A 34 13.17 -19.53 11.33
N ASN A 35 12.61 -18.76 12.29
CA ASN A 35 13.36 -17.92 13.23
C ASN A 35 14.33 -16.92 12.57
N VAL A 36 14.05 -16.49 11.34
CA VAL A 36 14.90 -15.54 10.60
C VAL A 36 14.59 -14.10 11.01
N VAL A 37 13.31 -13.71 10.94
CA VAL A 37 12.82 -12.39 11.39
C VAL A 37 11.40 -12.57 11.93
N VAL A 38 11.15 -12.09 13.15
CA VAL A 38 9.83 -12.13 13.79
C VAL A 38 9.28 -10.71 13.86
N LEU A 39 8.37 -10.39 12.94
CA LEU A 39 7.68 -9.10 12.91
C LEU A 39 6.30 -9.20 13.57
N SER A 40 5.92 -8.16 14.30
CA SER A 40 4.55 -7.92 14.75
C SER A 40 3.59 -7.79 13.56
N TYR A 41 2.62 -8.69 13.49
CA TYR A 41 1.53 -8.64 12.51
C TYR A 41 0.67 -7.38 12.65
N LYS A 42 0.58 -6.78 13.85
CA LYS A 42 -0.20 -5.54 14.07
C LYS A 42 0.29 -4.42 13.16
N ILE A 43 1.61 -4.26 13.06
CA ILE A 43 2.25 -3.23 12.26
C ILE A 43 2.09 -3.53 10.76
N HIS A 44 2.21 -4.80 10.36
CA HIS A 44 1.95 -5.19 8.97
C HIS A 44 0.48 -4.94 8.57
N PHE A 45 -0.49 -5.31 9.42
CA PHE A 45 -1.90 -5.00 9.19
C PHE A 45 -2.14 -3.49 9.07
N LEU A 46 -1.52 -2.67 9.91
CA LEU A 46 -1.61 -1.22 9.81
C LEU A 46 -1.12 -0.72 8.44
N MET A 47 0.05 -1.16 7.99
CA MET A 47 0.58 -0.79 6.68
C MET A 47 -0.32 -1.24 5.53
N PHE A 48 -0.86 -2.46 5.62
CA PHE A 48 -1.83 -2.99 4.67
C PHE A 48 -3.07 -2.10 4.59
N PHE A 49 -3.71 -1.78 5.73
CA PHE A 49 -4.95 -1.02 5.75
C PHE A 49 -4.76 0.43 5.30
N VAL A 50 -3.68 1.10 5.73
CA VAL A 50 -3.41 2.47 5.29
C VAL A 50 -3.15 2.52 3.78
N THR A 51 -2.50 1.50 3.22
CA THR A 51 -2.32 1.41 1.76
C THR A 51 -3.62 1.06 1.04
N LEU A 52 -4.44 0.16 1.57
CA LEU A 52 -5.75 -0.17 1.01
C LEU A 52 -6.66 1.05 0.95
N ILE A 53 -6.74 1.84 2.03
CA ILE A 53 -7.55 3.07 2.08
C ILE A 53 -7.09 4.07 1.02
N SER A 54 -5.77 4.25 0.88
CA SER A 54 -5.21 5.12 -0.16
C SER A 54 -5.59 4.67 -1.57
N LEU A 55 -5.43 3.37 -1.88
CA LEU A 55 -5.81 2.80 -3.17
C LEU A 55 -7.30 2.95 -3.46
N LEU A 56 -8.16 2.67 -2.48
CA LEU A 56 -9.60 2.85 -2.61
C LEU A 56 -9.96 4.31 -2.87
N THR A 57 -9.32 5.26 -2.18
CA THR A 57 -9.55 6.69 -2.39
C THR A 57 -9.16 7.10 -3.81
N ILE A 58 -8.00 6.66 -4.27
CA ILE A 58 -7.51 6.92 -5.63
C ILE A 58 -8.45 6.31 -6.68
N LEU A 59 -8.96 5.11 -6.43
CA LEU A 59 -9.90 4.44 -7.31
C LEU A 59 -11.24 5.15 -7.41
N VAL A 60 -11.77 5.66 -6.30
CA VAL A 60 -12.98 6.50 -6.30
C VAL A 60 -12.75 7.75 -7.15
N VAL A 61 -11.62 8.44 -6.98
CA VAL A 61 -11.28 9.65 -7.75
C VAL A 61 -11.10 9.33 -9.23
N PHE A 62 -10.51 8.17 -9.55
CA PHE A 62 -10.40 7.67 -10.91
C PHE A 62 -11.77 7.40 -11.54
N ALA A 63 -12.69 6.78 -10.80
CA ALA A 63 -14.07 6.53 -11.25
C ALA A 63 -14.85 7.82 -11.51
N LEU A 64 -14.57 8.88 -10.74
CA LEU A 64 -15.12 10.24 -10.91
C LEU A 64 -14.45 11.06 -12.03
N GLU A 65 -13.49 10.48 -12.76
CA GLU A 65 -12.74 11.13 -13.85
C GLU A 65 -11.97 12.41 -13.44
N LYS A 66 -11.63 12.55 -12.16
CA LYS A 66 -10.89 13.72 -11.63
C LYS A 66 -9.39 13.50 -11.67
N LYS A 67 -8.85 13.21 -12.86
CA LYS A 67 -7.43 12.88 -13.10
C LYS A 67 -6.45 13.83 -12.39
N ASN A 68 -6.70 15.13 -12.49
CA ASN A 68 -5.82 16.18 -11.98
C ASN A 68 -5.60 16.11 -10.45
N ILE A 69 -6.49 15.44 -9.73
CA ILE A 69 -6.48 15.36 -8.26
C ILE A 69 -5.80 14.07 -7.78
N ILE A 70 -5.71 13.03 -8.62
CA ILE A 70 -5.14 11.72 -8.25
C ILE A 70 -3.71 11.87 -7.71
N GLY A 71 -2.87 12.68 -8.36
CA GLY A 71 -1.49 12.94 -7.93
C GLY A 71 -1.41 13.62 -6.57
N PHE A 72 -2.29 14.59 -6.30
CA PHE A 72 -2.34 15.29 -5.00
C PHE A 72 -2.80 14.36 -3.88
N ILE A 73 -3.81 13.53 -4.13
CA ILE A 73 -4.29 12.54 -3.17
C ILE A 73 -3.21 11.53 -2.85
N PHE A 74 -2.55 10.99 -3.88
CA PHE A 74 -1.42 10.08 -3.71
C PHE A 74 -0.33 10.72 -2.84
N LEU A 75 0.12 11.93 -3.18
CA LEU A 75 1.14 12.64 -2.40
C LEU A 75 0.72 12.86 -0.93
N GLY A 76 -0.54 13.25 -0.70
CA GLY A 76 -1.09 13.39 0.65
C GLY A 76 -1.02 12.09 1.45
N PHE A 77 -1.35 10.96 0.84
CA PHE A 77 -1.22 9.64 1.47
C PHE A 77 0.24 9.24 1.71
N VAL A 78 1.17 9.55 0.81
CA VAL A 78 2.60 9.30 1.04
C VAL A 78 3.08 10.05 2.28
N VAL A 79 2.78 11.35 2.37
CA VAL A 79 3.14 12.17 3.54
C VAL A 79 2.51 11.61 4.81
N PHE A 80 1.21 11.32 4.79
CA PHE A 80 0.50 10.72 5.91
C PHE A 80 1.13 9.40 6.39
N LYS A 81 1.49 8.49 5.46
CA LYS A 81 2.12 7.21 5.79
C LYS A 81 3.49 7.37 6.42
N ILE A 82 4.30 8.31 5.93
CA ILE A 82 5.61 8.62 6.53
C ILE A 82 5.43 9.06 7.98
N PHE A 83 4.47 9.95 8.25
CA PHE A 83 4.17 10.37 9.63
C PHE A 83 3.62 9.23 10.48
N ALA A 84 2.72 8.39 9.94
CA ALA A 84 2.18 7.24 10.64
C ALA A 84 3.29 6.25 11.04
N ILE A 85 4.23 5.98 10.14
CA ILE A 85 5.38 5.12 10.43
C ILE A 85 6.36 5.78 11.39
N GLY A 86 6.62 7.07 11.25
CA GLY A 86 7.43 7.82 12.21
C GLY A 86 6.84 7.77 13.62
N TYR A 87 5.52 7.91 13.74
CA TYR A 87 4.81 7.74 15.01
C TYR A 87 4.99 6.33 15.57
N VAL A 88 4.71 5.30 14.76
CA VAL A 88 4.88 3.90 15.18
C VAL A 88 6.33 3.62 15.60
N ALA A 89 7.32 4.13 14.86
CA ALA A 89 8.73 3.96 15.18
C ALA A 89 9.15 4.59 16.51
N MET A 90 8.50 5.68 16.94
CA MET A 90 8.79 6.33 18.22
C MET A 90 8.09 5.69 19.42
N PHE A 91 6.92 5.06 19.21
CA PHE A 91 6.06 4.61 20.32
C PHE A 91 5.93 3.08 20.43
N GLU A 92 6.24 2.31 19.39
CA GLU A 92 6.19 0.84 19.39
C GLU A 92 7.59 0.24 19.45
N LYS A 93 7.95 -0.34 20.60
CA LYS A 93 9.27 -0.97 20.83
C LYS A 93 9.60 -2.07 19.83
N ASP A 94 8.59 -2.84 19.40
CA ASP A 94 8.76 -3.88 18.39
C ASP A 94 9.24 -3.31 17.04
N PHE A 95 8.81 -2.08 16.71
CA PHE A 95 9.24 -1.39 15.50
C PHE A 95 10.69 -0.93 15.61
N GLU A 96 11.06 -0.34 16.75
CA GLU A 96 12.42 0.15 17.01
C GLU A 96 13.45 -0.98 16.84
N LEU A 97 13.17 -2.17 17.40
CA LEU A 97 14.04 -3.33 17.32
C LEU A 97 14.16 -3.92 15.91
N ASN A 98 13.17 -3.68 15.04
CA ASN A 98 13.09 -4.26 13.69
C ASN A 98 12.93 -3.18 12.62
N ILE A 99 13.57 -2.02 12.82
CA ILE A 99 13.35 -0.83 12.01
C ILE A 99 13.61 -1.08 10.52
N VAL A 100 14.66 -1.86 10.20
CA VAL A 100 15.05 -2.16 8.82
C VAL A 100 14.03 -3.05 8.13
N PRO A 101 13.64 -4.24 8.66
CA PRO A 101 12.56 -5.04 8.10
C PRO A 101 11.26 -4.28 7.87
N TYR A 102 10.82 -3.45 8.83
CA TYR A 102 9.61 -2.66 8.68
C TYR A 102 9.71 -1.56 7.63
N PHE A 103 10.88 -0.92 7.54
CA PHE A 103 11.15 0.06 6.50
C PHE A 103 11.10 -0.58 5.12
N VAL A 104 11.72 -1.75 4.94
CA VAL A 104 11.64 -2.51 3.67
C VAL A 104 10.19 -2.85 3.34
N LEU A 105 9.43 -3.36 4.31
CA LEU A 105 8.02 -3.70 4.12
C LEU A 105 7.19 -2.49 3.69
N TYR A 106 7.40 -1.33 4.32
CA TYR A 106 6.78 -0.07 3.92
C TYR A 106 7.10 0.30 2.46
N TRP A 107 8.37 0.26 2.06
CA TRP A 107 8.78 0.61 0.70
C TRP A 107 8.18 -0.32 -0.35
N ILE A 108 8.00 -1.61 -0.03
CA ILE A 108 7.32 -2.55 -0.93
C ILE A 108 5.87 -2.11 -1.14
N TYR A 109 5.13 -1.79 -0.07
CA TYR A 109 3.76 -1.27 -0.18
C TYR A 109 3.68 0.02 -0.99
N LEU A 110 4.60 0.96 -0.74
CA LEU A 110 4.67 2.23 -1.48
C LEU A 110 4.99 2.00 -2.96
N LEU A 111 5.91 1.09 -3.29
CA LEU A 111 6.26 0.76 -4.68
C LEU A 111 5.05 0.18 -5.44
N ILE A 112 4.32 -0.74 -4.83
CA ILE A 112 3.10 -1.31 -5.42
C ILE A 112 2.08 -0.20 -5.72
N GLU A 113 1.88 0.71 -4.76
CA GLU A 113 0.99 1.84 -4.91
C GLU A 113 1.43 2.81 -6.02
N VAL A 114 2.72 3.17 -6.09
CA VAL A 114 3.28 4.01 -7.15
C VAL A 114 3.02 3.39 -8.53
N ILE A 115 3.35 2.10 -8.69
CA ILE A 115 3.12 1.38 -9.96
C ILE A 115 1.64 1.41 -10.32
N PHE A 116 0.77 1.23 -9.33
CA PHE A 116 -0.67 1.27 -9.53
C PHE A 116 -1.17 2.64 -9.99
N VAL A 117 -0.76 3.71 -9.30
CA VAL A 117 -1.12 5.09 -9.62
C VAL A 117 -0.64 5.48 -11.01
N LEU A 118 0.62 5.18 -11.35
CA LEU A 118 1.17 5.46 -12.67
C LEU A 118 0.37 4.77 -13.79
N LYS A 119 -0.05 3.52 -13.58
CA LYS A 119 -0.89 2.79 -14.54
C LYS A 119 -2.28 3.42 -14.69
N LEU A 120 -2.88 3.90 -13.60
CA LEU A 120 -4.18 4.57 -13.65
C LEU A 120 -4.10 5.92 -14.37
N VAL A 121 -3.12 6.75 -14.03
CA VAL A 121 -2.95 8.08 -14.62
C VAL A 121 -2.73 7.95 -16.13
N LYS A 122 -1.86 7.02 -16.57
CA LYS A 122 -1.61 6.75 -18.00
C LYS A 122 -2.83 6.27 -18.79
N LYS A 123 -3.83 5.67 -18.13
CA LYS A 123 -5.07 5.20 -18.78
C LYS A 123 -6.15 6.28 -18.90
N GLN A 124 -5.97 7.40 -18.20
CA GLN A 124 -6.80 8.60 -18.33
C GLN A 124 -6.19 9.66 -19.25
N ASP A 125 -4.94 9.49 -19.70
CA ASP A 125 -4.39 10.19 -20.87
C ASP A 125 -4.88 9.49 -22.15
#